data_AF-A0AAW7KTP4-F1
#
_entry.id   AF-A0AAW7KTP4-F1
#
_cell.length_a   1.000
_cell.length_b   1.000
_cell.length_c   1.000
_cell.angle_alpha   90.00
_cell.angle_beta   90.00
_cell.angle_gamma   90.00
#
_symmetry.space_group_name_H-M   'P 1'
#
loop_
_entity.id
_entity.type
_entity.pdbx_description
1 polymer ?
#
loop_
_entity_poly.entity_id
_entity_poly.type
_entity_poly.pdbx_seq_one_letter_code
_entity_poly.pdbx_strand_id
1 'polypeptide(L)'
;MLKTIFQLLLAALVIWALTHPFIQTDEFVSDEQTRADDIKKEKKKEKPLHNVKLPKFSEYTDVKEKKHAFFNFIKPHVEAENKKILQQRANIEIARMMLEHDEPLSKKQASDIKKILKLYRLPETLDTLTLTQALRRVDIIPKELALMQAANESAWGTSRFARIGLNFFGQWCYKKGCGMVPRRRNNEAEHEVAAFKSVRAAVTSYFRNINTHNAYKQLRSIREDLRAQQKPIKATKLTLGLMSYSERGEAYIEELNTMINQNRAYFDE
;
A
#
# COMPACT_ATOMS: atom_id res chain seq x y z
N MET A 1 64.24 2.81 -38.41
CA MET A 1 64.18 4.20 -37.90
C MET A 1 62.77 4.73 -37.68
N LEU A 2 61.76 4.40 -38.49
CA LEU A 2 60.40 4.94 -38.29
C LEU A 2 59.64 4.38 -37.06
N LYS A 3 59.83 3.09 -36.72
CA LYS A 3 59.21 2.47 -35.53
C LYS A 3 59.76 2.99 -34.19
N THR A 4 61.06 3.29 -34.11
CA THR A 4 61.70 3.82 -32.90
C THR A 4 61.30 5.29 -32.65
N ILE A 5 61.11 6.08 -33.70
CA ILE A 5 60.59 7.46 -33.60
C ILE A 5 59.13 7.45 -33.14
N PHE A 6 58.30 6.53 -33.64
CA PHE A 6 56.90 6.41 -33.21
C PHE A 6 56.76 5.97 -31.74
N GLN A 7 57.64 5.06 -31.27
CA GLN A 7 57.65 4.64 -29.85
C GLN A 7 58.11 5.76 -28.91
N LEU A 8 59.06 6.61 -29.33
CA LEU A 8 59.51 7.77 -28.54
C LEU A 8 58.43 8.87 -28.48
N LEU A 9 57.69 9.10 -29.57
CA LEU A 9 56.57 10.04 -29.59
C LEU A 9 55.39 9.56 -28.74
N LEU A 10 55.09 8.26 -28.74
CA LEU A 10 54.03 7.67 -27.91
C LEU A 10 54.39 7.74 -26.41
N ALA A 11 55.66 7.50 -26.06
CA ALA A 11 56.14 7.62 -24.68
C ALA A 11 56.11 9.07 -24.18
N ALA A 12 56.48 10.05 -25.01
CA ALA A 12 56.39 11.47 -24.65
C ALA A 12 54.94 11.94 -24.43
N LEU A 13 53.98 11.43 -25.22
CA LEU A 13 52.57 11.78 -25.11
C LEU A 13 51.91 11.17 -23.86
N VAL A 14 52.33 9.97 -23.46
CA VAL A 14 51.90 9.34 -22.20
C VAL A 14 52.51 10.03 -20.97
N ILE A 15 53.79 10.45 -21.02
CA ILE A 15 54.42 11.22 -19.93
C ILE A 15 53.77 12.60 -19.79
N TRP A 16 53.43 13.27 -20.90
CA TRP A 16 52.69 14.53 -20.87
C TRP A 16 51.27 14.34 -20.28
N ALA A 17 50.53 13.30 -20.68
CA ALA A 17 49.19 13.04 -20.16
C ALA A 17 49.16 12.63 -18.67
N LEU A 18 50.22 12.00 -18.16
CA LEU A 18 50.34 11.61 -16.75
C LEU A 18 50.82 12.76 -15.84
N THR A 19 51.49 13.78 -16.39
CA THR A 19 51.98 14.94 -15.64
C THR A 19 51.04 16.15 -15.73
N HIS A 20 50.20 16.23 -16.76
CA HIS A 20 49.23 17.31 -16.95
C HIS A 20 48.22 17.49 -15.78
N PRO A 21 47.68 16.43 -15.12
CA PRO A 21 46.73 16.65 -14.01
C PRO A 21 47.40 17.13 -12.71
N PHE A 22 48.74 17.20 -12.65
CA PHE A 22 49.50 17.65 -11.48
C PHE A 22 50.19 19.04 -11.67
N ILE A 23 50.03 19.69 -12.81
CA ILE A 23 50.66 21.00 -13.12
C ILE A 23 49.66 22.17 -13.02
N GLN A 24 48.37 21.90 -12.77
CA GLN A 24 47.41 22.94 -12.43
C GLN A 24 47.52 23.26 -10.94
N THR A 25 48.35 24.26 -10.65
CA THR A 25 48.54 24.88 -9.34
C THR A 25 47.21 25.38 -8.78
N ASP A 26 46.90 24.95 -7.55
CA ASP A 26 45.90 25.56 -6.67
C ASP A 26 46.21 27.05 -6.50
N GLU A 27 45.46 27.92 -7.20
CA GLU A 27 45.32 29.31 -6.78
C GLU A 27 44.40 29.33 -5.56
N PHE A 28 45.03 29.41 -4.39
CA PHE A 28 44.39 29.70 -3.12
C PHE A 28 43.88 31.15 -3.15
N VAL A 29 42.68 31.38 -3.68
CA VAL A 29 41.94 32.62 -3.51
C VAL A 29 40.97 32.43 -2.36
N SER A 30 41.30 33.03 -1.22
CA SER A 30 40.39 33.22 -0.11
C SER A 30 39.31 34.24 -0.50
N ASP A 31 38.15 33.76 -0.93
CA ASP A 31 36.92 34.56 -0.94
C ASP A 31 35.93 33.98 0.06
N GLU A 32 35.93 34.64 1.22
CA GLU A 32 34.74 34.91 2.00
C GLU A 32 33.54 35.17 1.07
N GLN A 33 32.36 34.69 1.46
CA GLN A 33 31.05 35.17 0.97
C GLN A 33 30.45 34.47 -0.27
N THR A 34 30.06 33.22 -0.09
CA THR A 34 28.69 32.81 -0.41
C THR A 34 28.12 31.99 0.75
N ARG A 35 27.55 32.68 1.74
CA ARG A 35 26.40 32.13 2.46
C ARG A 35 25.40 31.77 1.38
N ALA A 36 25.32 30.48 1.04
CA ALA A 36 24.08 29.94 0.53
C ALA A 36 23.05 30.33 1.57
N ASP A 37 22.21 31.30 1.24
CA ASP A 37 20.98 31.58 1.96
C ASP A 37 20.25 30.26 2.02
N ASP A 38 20.44 29.59 3.15
CA ASP A 38 19.64 28.50 3.62
C ASP A 38 18.29 29.15 3.92
N ILE A 39 17.52 29.40 2.84
CA ILE A 39 16.13 29.78 2.94
C ILE A 39 15.49 28.59 3.65
N LYS A 40 15.46 28.67 4.98
CA LYS A 40 14.53 27.95 5.83
C LYS A 40 13.16 28.37 5.31
N LYS A 41 12.68 27.71 4.26
CA LYS A 41 11.26 27.66 3.93
C LYS A 41 10.63 27.17 5.22
N GLU A 42 10.04 28.08 5.99
CA GLU A 42 9.17 27.73 7.09
C GLU A 42 8.24 26.64 6.55
N LYS A 43 8.39 25.42 7.07
CA LYS A 43 7.56 24.29 6.65
C LYS A 43 6.15 24.63 7.13
N LYS A 44 5.38 25.34 6.29
CA LYS A 44 3.99 25.68 6.54
C LYS A 44 3.29 24.39 6.99
N LYS A 45 2.83 24.39 8.25
CA LYS A 45 2.26 23.20 8.88
C LYS A 45 1.00 22.85 8.10
N GLU A 46 1.08 21.77 7.32
CA GLU A 46 -0.02 21.35 6.49
C GLU A 46 -1.21 20.93 7.36
N LYS A 47 -2.40 21.41 6.99
CA LYS A 47 -3.64 21.12 7.72
C LYS A 47 -4.19 19.76 7.29
N PRO A 48 -4.77 18.97 8.22
CA PRO A 48 -5.48 17.75 7.86
C PRO A 48 -6.58 17.98 6.82
N LEU A 49 -6.77 17.02 5.92
CA LEU A 49 -7.84 17.02 4.88
C LEU A 49 -9.15 16.38 5.38
N HIS A 50 -9.25 16.16 6.69
CA HIS A 50 -10.33 15.47 7.40
C HIS A 50 -10.58 16.10 8.77
N ASN A 51 -11.73 15.76 9.38
CA ASN A 51 -12.12 16.22 10.72
C ASN A 51 -11.91 15.13 11.80
N VAL A 52 -11.32 13.99 11.44
CA VAL A 52 -11.03 12.90 12.40
C VAL A 52 -9.98 13.35 13.42
N LYS A 53 -10.27 13.19 14.71
CA LYS A 53 -9.31 13.37 15.81
C LYS A 53 -8.43 12.12 15.92
N LEU A 54 -7.20 12.23 15.42
CA LEU A 54 -6.23 11.13 15.49
C LEU A 54 -5.52 11.11 16.86
N PRO A 55 -5.22 9.92 17.40
CA PRO A 55 -4.20 9.80 18.43
C PRO A 55 -2.90 10.40 17.92
N LYS A 56 -2.19 11.10 18.77
CA LYS A 56 -0.91 11.70 18.42
C LYS A 56 0.19 10.66 18.52
N PHE A 57 0.23 9.73 17.57
CA PHE A 57 1.14 8.57 17.57
C PHE A 57 2.64 8.94 17.70
N SER A 58 3.02 10.17 17.37
CA SER A 58 4.38 10.68 17.52
C SER A 58 4.74 11.13 18.94
N GLU A 59 3.78 11.30 19.84
CA GLU A 59 3.99 11.75 21.23
C GLU A 59 4.18 10.56 22.20
N TYR A 60 3.97 9.31 21.76
CA TYR A 60 4.24 8.13 22.58
C TYR A 60 5.74 7.87 22.68
N THR A 61 6.25 7.74 23.91
CA THR A 61 7.62 7.31 24.22
C THR A 61 7.73 5.80 24.37
N ASP A 62 6.71 5.16 24.95
CA ASP A 62 6.62 3.70 25.05
C ASP A 62 6.11 3.09 23.73
N VAL A 63 6.89 2.18 23.17
CA VAL A 63 6.58 1.51 21.89
C VAL A 63 5.35 0.61 22.02
N LYS A 64 5.16 -0.09 23.15
CA LYS A 64 4.00 -0.96 23.37
C LYS A 64 2.72 -0.14 23.45
N GLU A 65 2.73 0.96 24.20
CA GLU A 65 1.57 1.86 24.30
C GLU A 65 1.19 2.43 22.92
N LYS A 66 2.19 2.86 22.14
CA LYS A 66 1.97 3.31 20.76
C LYS A 66 1.29 2.24 19.90
N LYS A 67 1.73 0.99 20.01
CA LYS A 67 1.16 -0.15 19.27
C LYS A 67 -0.29 -0.42 19.68
N HIS A 68 -0.59 -0.48 20.98
CA HIS A 68 -1.98 -0.62 21.46
C HIS A 68 -2.86 0.52 20.95
N ALA A 69 -2.41 1.77 21.10
CA ALA A 69 -3.16 2.93 20.63
C ALA A 69 -3.43 2.86 19.12
N PHE A 70 -2.44 2.43 18.34
CA PHE A 70 -2.57 2.29 16.89
C PHE A 70 -3.57 1.19 16.52
N PHE A 71 -3.47 0.01 17.13
CA PHE A 71 -4.38 -1.09 16.82
C PHE A 71 -5.81 -0.80 17.28
N ASN A 72 -6.00 -0.27 18.50
CA ASN A 72 -7.33 0.11 19.00
C ASN A 72 -8.00 1.16 18.12
N PHE A 73 -7.21 2.02 17.47
CA PHE A 73 -7.73 3.01 16.54
C PHE A 73 -8.18 2.41 15.20
N ILE A 74 -7.43 1.46 14.62
CA ILE A 74 -7.71 0.92 13.27
C ILE A 74 -8.62 -0.33 13.31
N LYS A 75 -8.47 -1.21 14.30
CA LYS A 75 -9.13 -2.53 14.40
C LYS A 75 -10.65 -2.48 14.24
N PRO A 76 -11.39 -1.56 14.89
CA PRO A 76 -12.85 -1.51 14.73
C PRO A 76 -13.29 -1.25 13.28
N HIS A 77 -12.50 -0.50 12.49
CA HIS A 77 -12.80 -0.22 11.09
C HIS A 77 -12.56 -1.44 10.19
N VAL A 78 -11.49 -2.18 10.47
CA VAL A 78 -11.14 -3.44 9.79
C VAL A 78 -12.20 -4.51 10.05
N GLU A 79 -12.60 -4.69 11.31
CA GLU A 79 -13.62 -5.65 11.70
C GLU A 79 -14.99 -5.31 11.12
N ALA A 80 -15.37 -4.02 11.14
CA ALA A 80 -16.62 -3.58 10.53
C ALA A 80 -16.67 -3.83 9.01
N GLU A 81 -15.56 -3.61 8.28
CA GLU A 81 -15.52 -3.91 6.85
C GLU A 81 -15.57 -5.43 6.60
N ASN A 82 -14.85 -6.24 7.37
CA ASN A 82 -14.95 -7.71 7.28
C ASN A 82 -16.38 -8.21 7.57
N LYS A 83 -17.05 -7.69 8.59
CA LYS A 83 -18.44 -8.04 8.91
C LYS A 83 -19.37 -7.72 7.73
N LYS A 84 -19.21 -6.54 7.12
CA LYS A 84 -19.97 -6.16 5.93
C LYS A 84 -19.70 -7.11 4.75
N ILE A 85 -18.45 -7.50 4.52
CA ILE A 85 -18.10 -8.43 3.45
C ILE A 85 -18.68 -9.82 3.70
N LEU A 86 -18.64 -10.32 4.93
CA LEU A 86 -19.26 -11.60 5.28
C LEU A 86 -20.77 -11.59 5.03
N GLN A 87 -21.46 -10.49 5.35
CA GLN A 87 -22.88 -10.35 5.02
C GLN A 87 -23.12 -10.36 3.51
N GLN A 88 -22.31 -9.64 2.74
CA GLN A 88 -22.41 -9.64 1.28
C GLN A 88 -22.16 -11.04 0.70
N ARG A 89 -21.17 -11.76 1.24
CA ARG A 89 -20.86 -13.12 0.86
C ARG A 89 -22.02 -14.06 1.13
N ALA A 90 -22.59 -14.04 2.34
CA ALA A 90 -23.74 -14.86 2.69
C ALA A 90 -24.93 -14.61 1.75
N ASN A 91 -25.19 -13.35 1.38
CA ASN A 91 -26.23 -13.03 0.42
C ASN A 91 -25.96 -13.66 -0.96
N ILE A 92 -24.71 -13.68 -1.43
CA ILE A 92 -24.32 -14.32 -2.69
C ILE A 92 -24.43 -15.85 -2.58
N GLU A 93 -24.02 -16.45 -1.46
CA GLU A 93 -24.12 -17.90 -1.25
C GLU A 93 -25.58 -18.36 -1.27
N ILE A 94 -26.48 -17.65 -0.58
CA ILE A 94 -27.93 -17.90 -0.62
C ILE A 94 -28.46 -17.74 -2.04
N ALA A 95 -28.12 -16.65 -2.73
CA ALA A 95 -28.59 -16.42 -4.09
C ALA A 95 -28.11 -17.50 -5.06
N ARG A 96 -26.87 -17.98 -4.91
CA ARG A 96 -26.32 -19.07 -5.72
C ARG A 96 -27.06 -20.38 -5.46
N MET A 97 -27.30 -20.71 -4.19
CA MET A 97 -28.05 -21.92 -3.80
C MET A 97 -29.46 -21.91 -4.38
N MET A 98 -30.18 -20.78 -4.31
CA MET A 98 -31.49 -20.64 -4.92
C MET A 98 -31.45 -20.93 -6.43
N LEU A 99 -30.49 -20.33 -7.15
CA LEU A 99 -30.34 -20.57 -8.59
C LEU A 99 -29.91 -22.00 -8.93
N GLU A 100 -29.14 -22.67 -8.08
CA GLU A 100 -28.76 -24.09 -8.23
C GLU A 100 -29.96 -25.05 -8.07
N HIS A 101 -31.02 -24.61 -7.40
CA HIS A 101 -32.26 -25.36 -7.17
C HIS A 101 -33.44 -24.82 -8.01
N ASP A 102 -33.17 -24.05 -9.06
CA ASP A 102 -34.18 -23.43 -9.94
C ASP A 102 -35.19 -22.52 -9.20
N GLU A 103 -34.82 -22.00 -8.02
CA GLU A 103 -35.63 -21.05 -7.26
C GLU A 103 -35.37 -19.60 -7.71
N PRO A 104 -36.42 -18.83 -8.04
CA PRO A 104 -36.26 -17.46 -8.50
C PRO A 104 -35.89 -16.50 -7.38
N LEU A 105 -34.97 -15.58 -7.64
CA LEU A 105 -34.68 -14.46 -6.74
C LEU A 105 -35.80 -13.41 -6.78
N SER A 106 -36.20 -12.90 -5.62
CA SER A 106 -37.09 -11.72 -5.56
C SER A 106 -36.43 -10.50 -6.20
N LYS A 107 -37.24 -9.52 -6.63
CA LYS A 107 -36.74 -8.25 -7.19
C LYS A 107 -35.73 -7.55 -6.27
N LYS A 108 -35.97 -7.61 -4.96
CA LYS A 108 -35.08 -7.02 -3.95
C LYS A 108 -33.76 -7.76 -3.85
N GLN A 109 -33.78 -9.10 -3.75
CA GLN A 109 -32.56 -9.92 -3.74
C GLN A 109 -31.74 -9.67 -5.01
N ALA A 110 -32.38 -9.74 -6.19
CA ALA A 110 -31.71 -9.49 -7.46
C ALA A 110 -31.04 -8.11 -7.52
N SER A 111 -31.74 -7.05 -7.11
CA SER A 111 -31.18 -5.70 -7.01
C SER A 111 -29.99 -5.63 -6.05
N ASP A 112 -30.12 -6.23 -4.88
CA ASP A 112 -29.07 -6.17 -3.85
C ASP A 112 -27.82 -6.96 -4.25
N ILE A 113 -27.97 -8.11 -4.93
CA ILE A 113 -26.85 -8.86 -5.52
C ILE A 113 -26.17 -8.07 -6.64
N LYS A 114 -26.93 -7.47 -7.56
CA LYS A 114 -26.36 -6.64 -8.64
C LYS A 114 -25.51 -5.48 -8.11
N LYS A 115 -25.94 -4.82 -7.01
CA LYS A 115 -25.13 -3.80 -6.33
C LYS A 115 -23.80 -4.35 -5.83
N ILE A 116 -23.79 -5.58 -5.28
CA ILE A 116 -22.55 -6.25 -4.85
C ILE A 116 -21.67 -6.56 -6.06
N LEU A 117 -22.21 -7.18 -7.12
CA LEU A 117 -21.46 -7.50 -8.34
C LEU A 117 -20.79 -6.26 -8.94
N LYS A 118 -21.53 -5.16 -9.04
CA LYS A 118 -21.03 -3.86 -9.50
C LYS A 118 -19.90 -3.33 -8.60
N LEU A 119 -20.08 -3.37 -7.27
CA LEU A 119 -19.05 -2.95 -6.31
C LEU A 119 -17.74 -3.72 -6.48
N TYR A 120 -17.83 -5.01 -6.80
CA TYR A 120 -16.70 -5.90 -7.01
C TYR A 120 -16.23 -5.99 -8.48
N ARG A 121 -16.73 -5.11 -9.36
CA ARG A 121 -16.36 -5.03 -10.79
C ARG A 121 -16.56 -6.35 -11.53
N LEU A 122 -17.73 -6.95 -11.36
CA LEU A 122 -18.17 -8.16 -12.05
C LEU A 122 -19.40 -7.84 -12.92
N PRO A 123 -19.68 -8.66 -13.95
CA PRO A 123 -20.94 -8.59 -14.67
C PRO A 123 -22.14 -8.64 -13.73
N GLU A 124 -23.22 -7.92 -14.05
CA GLU A 124 -24.45 -7.89 -13.25
C GLU A 124 -25.43 -9.02 -13.66
N THR A 125 -24.96 -10.01 -14.42
CA THR A 125 -25.69 -11.23 -14.77
C THR A 125 -25.90 -12.08 -13.51
N LEU A 126 -27.11 -12.61 -13.34
CA LEU A 126 -27.50 -13.41 -12.18
C LEU A 126 -27.57 -14.88 -12.59
N ASP A 127 -26.40 -15.50 -12.68
CA ASP A 127 -26.21 -16.93 -12.97
C ASP A 127 -25.20 -17.55 -12.00
N THR A 128 -25.20 -18.88 -11.90
CA THR A 128 -24.36 -19.63 -10.95
C THR A 128 -22.86 -19.40 -11.17
N LEU A 129 -22.44 -19.22 -12.44
CA LEU A 129 -21.06 -18.94 -12.80
C LEU A 129 -20.60 -17.58 -12.27
N THR A 130 -21.38 -16.52 -12.49
CA THR A 130 -21.10 -15.15 -12.07
C THR A 130 -21.09 -15.06 -10.54
N LEU A 131 -22.04 -15.71 -9.86
CA LEU A 131 -22.06 -15.75 -8.39
C LEU A 131 -20.87 -16.53 -7.82
N THR A 132 -20.45 -17.62 -8.48
CA THR A 132 -19.23 -18.35 -8.10
C THR A 132 -17.98 -17.47 -8.24
N GLN A 133 -17.86 -16.72 -9.34
CA GLN A 133 -16.77 -15.75 -9.50
C GLN A 133 -16.82 -14.63 -8.46
N ALA A 134 -18.03 -14.19 -8.07
CA ALA A 134 -18.22 -13.22 -7.01
C ALA A 134 -17.68 -13.72 -5.68
N LEU A 135 -17.93 -14.98 -5.32
CA LEU A 135 -17.39 -15.57 -4.08
C LEU A 135 -15.86 -15.61 -4.02
N ARG A 136 -15.14 -15.53 -5.16
CA ARG A 136 -13.67 -15.40 -5.14
C ARG A 136 -13.22 -13.99 -4.73
N ARG A 137 -14.01 -12.97 -5.06
CA ARG A 137 -13.74 -11.55 -4.76
C ARG A 137 -14.32 -11.11 -3.41
N VAL A 138 -15.54 -11.53 -3.10
CA VAL A 138 -16.30 -11.14 -1.88
C VAL A 138 -15.91 -12.04 -0.72
N ASP A 139 -14.77 -11.74 -0.11
CA ASP A 139 -14.32 -12.44 1.09
C ASP A 139 -13.37 -11.56 1.92
N ILE A 140 -13.16 -11.98 3.16
CA ILE A 140 -12.47 -11.22 4.21
C ILE A 140 -10.98 -11.04 3.92
N ILE A 141 -10.41 -10.04 4.57
CA ILE A 141 -8.96 -9.89 4.74
C ILE A 141 -8.70 -10.08 6.23
N PRO A 142 -7.85 -11.04 6.65
CA PRO A 142 -7.57 -11.29 8.06
C PRO A 142 -7.17 -10.00 8.79
N LYS A 143 -7.70 -9.80 10.00
CA LYS A 143 -7.48 -8.56 10.76
C LYS A 143 -5.99 -8.28 10.95
N GLU A 144 -5.21 -9.32 11.23
CA GLU A 144 -3.77 -9.27 11.47
C GLU A 144 -3.03 -8.74 10.23
N LEU A 145 -3.44 -9.19 9.05
CA LEU A 145 -2.86 -8.74 7.78
C LEU A 145 -3.15 -7.25 7.56
N ALA A 146 -4.42 -6.85 7.67
CA ALA A 146 -4.82 -5.47 7.46
C ALA A 146 -4.17 -4.52 8.49
N LEU A 147 -4.09 -4.93 9.76
CA LEU A 147 -3.47 -4.15 10.82
C LEU A 147 -1.96 -4.01 10.64
N MET A 148 -1.25 -5.08 10.24
CA MET A 148 0.19 -4.98 9.98
C MET A 148 0.52 -4.17 8.74
N GLN A 149 -0.24 -4.31 7.66
CA GLN A 149 -0.06 -3.45 6.50
C GLN A 149 -0.34 -1.99 6.87
N ALA A 150 -1.42 -1.70 7.62
CA ALA A 150 -1.67 -0.35 8.12
C ALA A 150 -0.47 0.18 8.95
N ALA A 151 0.08 -0.63 9.85
CA ALA A 151 1.23 -0.24 10.67
C ALA A 151 2.48 0.04 9.83
N ASN A 152 2.80 -0.86 8.89
CA ASN A 152 3.98 -0.76 8.05
C ASN A 152 3.91 0.47 7.12
N GLU A 153 2.81 0.61 6.37
CA GLU A 153 2.63 1.68 5.37
C GLU A 153 2.50 3.07 6.01
N SER A 154 2.04 3.15 7.26
CA SER A 154 1.82 4.42 7.96
C SER A 154 2.90 4.78 8.96
N ALA A 155 3.95 3.97 9.10
CA ALA A 155 4.93 4.06 10.19
C ALA A 155 4.22 4.19 11.55
N TRP A 156 3.31 3.26 11.85
CA TRP A 156 2.49 3.25 13.06
C TRP A 156 1.69 4.54 13.25
N GLY A 157 1.11 5.04 12.16
CA GLY A 157 0.25 6.24 12.13
C GLY A 157 0.99 7.58 12.15
N THR A 158 2.33 7.58 12.18
CA THR A 158 3.12 8.83 12.24
C THR A 158 3.35 9.48 10.88
N SER A 159 3.23 8.70 9.80
CA SER A 159 3.40 9.18 8.42
C SER A 159 2.54 10.41 8.13
N ARG A 160 3.10 11.36 7.37
CA ARG A 160 2.39 12.55 6.88
C ARG A 160 1.09 12.18 6.18
N PHE A 161 1.10 11.16 5.33
CA PHE A 161 -0.09 10.75 4.56
C PHE A 161 -1.19 10.15 5.44
N ALA A 162 -0.82 9.40 6.48
CA ALA A 162 -1.76 8.91 7.47
C ALA A 162 -2.37 10.06 8.29
N ARG A 163 -1.53 11.00 8.72
CA ARG A 163 -1.91 12.05 9.65
C ARG A 163 -2.69 13.22 9.03
N ILE A 164 -2.50 13.45 7.73
CA ILE A 164 -3.17 14.52 6.97
C ILE A 164 -4.28 13.95 6.07
N GLY A 165 -4.09 12.77 5.50
CA GLY A 165 -4.98 12.18 4.51
C GLY A 165 -5.69 10.91 4.95
N LEU A 166 -5.50 10.44 6.20
CA LEU A 166 -5.99 9.13 6.67
C LEU A 166 -5.57 7.96 5.77
N ASN A 167 -4.48 8.11 5.02
CA ASN A 167 -3.98 7.06 4.16
C ASN A 167 -3.02 6.15 4.93
N PHE A 168 -3.60 5.21 5.68
CA PHE A 168 -2.85 4.24 6.47
C PHE A 168 -2.25 3.10 5.64
N PHE A 169 -2.62 2.97 4.37
CA PHE A 169 -2.31 1.80 3.54
C PHE A 169 -1.48 2.15 2.30
N GLY A 170 -0.95 3.37 2.18
CA GLY A 170 -0.15 3.78 1.01
C GLY A 170 -0.92 3.78 -0.31
N GLN A 171 -2.24 4.01 -0.29
CA GLN A 171 -3.08 3.90 -1.48
C GLN A 171 -2.83 5.04 -2.48
N TRP A 172 -2.46 4.68 -3.71
CA TRP A 172 -2.36 5.61 -4.82
C TRP A 172 -3.74 5.98 -5.40
N CYS A 173 -3.82 7.14 -6.02
CA CYS A 173 -4.94 7.55 -6.84
C CYS A 173 -4.45 8.27 -8.10
N TYR A 174 -5.17 8.10 -9.20
CA TYR A 174 -4.70 8.43 -10.57
C TYR A 174 -5.52 9.54 -11.22
N LYS A 175 -6.14 10.40 -10.42
CA LYS A 175 -6.90 11.57 -10.90
C LYS A 175 -6.32 12.82 -10.27
N LYS A 176 -6.00 13.85 -11.04
CA LYS A 176 -5.47 15.09 -10.48
C LYS A 176 -6.39 15.62 -9.38
N GLY A 177 -5.83 15.92 -8.20
CA GLY A 177 -6.57 16.41 -7.03
C GLY A 177 -7.31 15.34 -6.22
N CYS A 178 -7.06 14.05 -6.47
CA CYS A 178 -7.66 12.96 -5.69
C CYS A 178 -7.00 12.75 -4.32
N GLY A 179 -5.86 13.37 -4.05
CA GLY A 179 -5.14 13.16 -2.82
C GLY A 179 -4.05 14.18 -2.55
N MET A 180 -2.94 13.68 -2.04
CA MET A 180 -1.80 14.42 -1.57
C MET A 180 -0.62 14.19 -2.51
N VAL A 181 0.00 15.29 -2.96
CA VAL A 181 1.22 15.22 -3.76
C VAL A 181 2.42 14.87 -2.86
N PRO A 182 3.26 13.88 -3.23
CA PRO A 182 4.53 13.62 -2.56
C PRO A 182 5.50 14.81 -2.69
N ARG A 183 6.26 15.12 -1.62
CA ARG A 183 7.19 16.26 -1.63
C ARG A 183 8.38 16.09 -2.57
N ARG A 184 8.75 14.84 -2.87
CA ARG A 184 9.87 14.47 -3.77
C ARG A 184 9.32 13.67 -4.95
N ARG A 185 8.42 14.29 -5.72
CA ARG A 185 7.86 13.66 -6.92
C ARG A 185 8.79 13.94 -8.09
N ASN A 186 9.12 12.92 -8.88
CA ASN A 186 9.64 13.16 -10.23
C ASN A 186 8.55 13.89 -11.02
N ASN A 187 8.93 14.86 -11.86
CA ASN A 187 7.98 15.72 -12.58
C ASN A 187 6.99 14.93 -13.47
N GLU A 188 7.33 13.68 -13.81
CA GLU A 188 6.57 12.81 -14.71
C GLU A 188 5.62 11.81 -14.01
N ALA A 189 5.64 11.69 -12.68
CA ALA A 189 4.69 10.79 -12.05
C ALA A 189 3.26 11.32 -12.26
N GLU A 190 2.30 10.45 -12.56
CA GLU A 190 0.89 10.84 -12.78
C GLU A 190 -0.02 10.56 -11.57
N HIS A 191 0.47 9.79 -10.60
CA HIS A 191 -0.29 9.38 -9.41
C HIS A 191 -0.08 10.32 -8.20
N GLU A 192 -1.13 10.46 -7.39
CA GLU A 192 -1.12 11.11 -6.07
C GLU A 192 -1.36 10.07 -4.97
N VAL A 193 -1.06 10.40 -3.71
CA VAL A 193 -1.38 9.54 -2.56
C VAL A 193 -2.79 9.88 -2.09
N ALA A 194 -3.74 8.93 -2.17
CA ALA A 194 -5.14 9.18 -1.85
C ALA A 194 -5.34 9.84 -0.49
N ALA A 195 -6.33 10.71 -0.37
CA ALA A 195 -6.78 11.26 0.90
C ALA A 195 -8.24 10.90 1.17
N PHE A 196 -8.57 10.58 2.41
CA PHE A 196 -9.87 10.09 2.83
C PHE A 196 -10.49 11.01 3.88
N LYS A 197 -11.83 11.10 3.86
CA LYS A 197 -12.61 11.87 4.85
C LYS A 197 -12.86 11.10 6.15
N SER A 198 -12.68 9.77 6.14
CA SER A 198 -12.79 8.92 7.34
C SER A 198 -11.87 7.71 7.24
N VAL A 199 -11.50 7.14 8.39
CA VAL A 199 -10.71 5.90 8.46
C VAL A 199 -11.45 4.74 7.81
N ARG A 200 -12.78 4.67 8.00
CA ARG A 200 -13.65 3.69 7.33
C ARG A 200 -13.51 3.77 5.82
N ALA A 201 -13.53 4.97 5.22
CA ALA A 201 -13.37 5.12 3.77
C ALA A 201 -11.99 4.63 3.28
N ALA A 202 -10.92 4.89 4.06
CA ALA A 202 -9.59 4.38 3.76
C ALA A 202 -9.54 2.84 3.79
N VAL A 203 -10.10 2.22 4.83
CA VAL A 203 -10.20 0.76 4.99
C VAL A 203 -11.05 0.15 3.87
N THR A 204 -12.26 0.66 3.61
CA THR A 204 -13.12 0.17 2.52
C THR A 204 -12.41 0.24 1.16
N SER A 205 -11.68 1.32 0.90
CA SER A 205 -10.92 1.46 -0.36
C SER A 205 -9.79 0.43 -0.45
N TYR A 206 -9.03 0.22 0.63
CA TYR A 206 -7.97 -0.78 0.72
C TYR A 206 -8.53 -2.19 0.49
N PHE A 207 -9.61 -2.55 1.18
CA PHE A 207 -10.26 -3.86 1.05
C PHE A 207 -10.79 -4.09 -0.36
N ARG A 208 -11.41 -3.08 -0.97
CA ARG A 208 -11.87 -3.16 -2.36
C ARG A 208 -10.70 -3.36 -3.32
N ASN A 209 -9.57 -2.69 -3.11
CA ASN A 209 -8.38 -2.86 -3.94
C ASN A 209 -7.88 -4.31 -3.91
N ILE A 210 -7.65 -4.87 -2.72
CA ILE A 210 -7.21 -6.26 -2.54
C ILE A 210 -8.23 -7.25 -3.15
N ASN A 211 -9.52 -6.99 -2.98
CA ASN A 211 -10.57 -7.89 -3.45
C ASN A 211 -10.91 -7.78 -4.95
N THR A 212 -10.46 -6.73 -5.65
CA THR A 212 -10.89 -6.52 -7.06
C THR A 212 -9.74 -6.32 -8.04
N HIS A 213 -8.59 -5.82 -7.60
CA HIS A 213 -7.48 -5.51 -8.51
C HIS A 213 -6.81 -6.79 -9.03
N ASN A 214 -6.39 -6.78 -10.30
CA ASN A 214 -5.80 -7.96 -10.97
C ASN A 214 -4.50 -8.41 -10.30
N ALA A 215 -3.69 -7.46 -9.81
CA ALA A 215 -2.45 -7.73 -9.10
C ALA A 215 -2.61 -8.67 -7.88
N TYR A 216 -3.79 -8.73 -7.26
CA TYR A 216 -4.05 -9.58 -6.10
C TYR A 216 -4.88 -10.83 -6.45
N LYS A 217 -4.88 -11.26 -7.72
CA LYS A 217 -5.55 -12.50 -8.14
C LYS A 217 -5.00 -13.72 -7.39
N GLN A 218 -3.69 -13.78 -7.18
CA GLN A 218 -3.05 -14.87 -6.43
C GLN A 218 -3.51 -14.92 -4.97
N LEU A 219 -3.57 -13.77 -4.29
CA LEU A 219 -4.10 -13.67 -2.92
C LEU A 219 -5.53 -14.25 -2.84
N ARG A 220 -6.39 -13.88 -3.79
CA ARG A 220 -7.78 -14.39 -3.84
C ARG A 220 -7.84 -15.89 -4.14
N SER A 221 -6.92 -16.42 -4.94
CA SER A 221 -6.83 -17.85 -5.24
C SER A 221 -6.39 -18.64 -4.00
N ILE A 222 -5.37 -18.18 -3.28
CA ILE A 222 -4.95 -18.78 -2.00
C ILE A 222 -6.12 -18.82 -1.01
N ARG A 223 -6.89 -17.71 -0.92
CA ARG A 223 -8.06 -17.63 -0.03
C ARG A 223 -9.17 -18.61 -0.43
N GLU A 224 -9.43 -18.75 -1.71
CA GLU A 224 -10.38 -19.73 -2.27
C GLU A 224 -9.95 -21.17 -1.92
N ASP A 225 -8.67 -21.50 -2.09
CA ASP A 225 -8.13 -22.83 -1.76
C ASP A 225 -8.28 -23.13 -0.26
N LEU A 226 -8.02 -22.14 0.59
CA LEU A 226 -8.21 -22.27 2.04
C LEU A 226 -9.68 -22.52 2.39
N ARG A 227 -10.62 -21.81 1.74
CA ARG A 227 -12.07 -22.03 1.91
C ARG A 227 -12.47 -23.44 1.47
N ALA A 228 -12.02 -23.90 0.30
CA ALA A 228 -12.31 -25.23 -0.22
C ALA A 228 -11.81 -26.34 0.72
N GLN A 229 -10.66 -26.12 1.36
CA GLN A 229 -10.07 -27.04 2.34
C GLN A 229 -10.62 -26.84 3.76
N GLN A 230 -11.60 -25.96 3.96
CA GLN A 230 -12.14 -25.59 5.28
C GLN A 230 -11.07 -25.14 6.29
N LYS A 231 -9.97 -24.57 5.79
CA LYS A 231 -8.88 -24.04 6.61
C LYS A 231 -9.15 -22.59 6.99
N PRO A 232 -8.69 -22.14 8.17
CA PRO A 232 -8.77 -20.75 8.54
C PRO A 232 -7.97 -19.88 7.56
N ILE A 233 -8.53 -18.75 7.16
CA ILE A 233 -7.85 -17.76 6.32
C ILE A 233 -6.83 -17.02 7.19
N LYS A 234 -5.60 -17.54 7.26
CA LYS A 234 -4.52 -16.97 8.07
C LYS A 234 -3.79 -15.85 7.30
N ALA A 235 -3.44 -14.78 8.01
CA ALA A 235 -2.68 -13.65 7.45
C ALA A 235 -1.38 -14.09 6.75
N THR A 236 -0.57 -14.92 7.41
CA THR A 236 0.72 -15.42 6.88
C THR A 236 0.61 -16.28 5.62
N LYS A 237 -0.59 -16.81 5.31
CA LYS A 237 -0.84 -17.49 4.04
C LYS A 237 -1.18 -16.50 2.93
N LEU A 238 -1.95 -15.47 3.24
CA LEU A 238 -2.35 -14.46 2.25
C LEU A 238 -1.22 -13.49 1.89
N THR A 239 -0.21 -13.30 2.76
CA THR A 239 0.95 -12.45 2.45
C THR A 239 1.69 -12.88 1.19
N LEU A 240 1.71 -14.19 0.89
CA LEU A 240 2.30 -14.74 -0.35
C LEU A 240 1.64 -14.19 -1.63
N GLY A 241 0.39 -13.73 -1.55
CA GLY A 241 -0.31 -13.12 -2.67
C GLY A 241 -0.13 -11.60 -2.80
N LEU A 242 0.76 -10.99 -2.01
CA LEU A 242 1.02 -9.54 -1.98
C LEU A 242 2.30 -9.12 -2.73
N MET A 243 2.86 -9.98 -3.58
CA MET A 243 4.08 -9.68 -4.35
C MET A 243 4.04 -8.33 -5.07
N SER A 244 2.91 -7.97 -5.67
CA SER A 244 2.73 -6.69 -6.38
C SER A 244 2.27 -5.53 -5.50
N TYR A 245 2.18 -5.71 -4.17
CA TYR A 245 1.79 -4.64 -3.25
C TYR A 245 2.91 -3.62 -3.08
N SER A 246 4.16 -4.09 -3.07
CA SER A 246 5.36 -3.27 -2.86
C SER A 246 6.38 -3.58 -3.95
N GLU A 247 7.10 -2.57 -4.42
CA GLU A 247 8.24 -2.72 -5.33
C GLU A 247 9.35 -3.59 -4.72
N ARG A 248 9.38 -3.73 -3.39
CA ARG A 248 10.31 -4.60 -2.65
C ARG A 248 9.98 -6.09 -2.79
N GLY A 249 8.82 -6.47 -3.33
CA GLY A 249 8.45 -7.86 -3.60
C GLY A 249 8.58 -8.78 -2.37
N GLU A 250 9.40 -9.81 -2.46
CA GLU A 250 9.58 -10.82 -1.39
C GLU A 250 10.06 -10.22 -0.08
N ALA A 251 10.97 -9.25 -0.11
CA ALA A 251 11.48 -8.60 1.11
C ALA A 251 10.37 -7.88 1.89
N TYR A 252 9.32 -7.41 1.21
CA TYR A 252 8.13 -6.86 1.87
C TYR A 252 7.31 -7.96 2.56
N ILE A 253 7.16 -9.12 1.91
CA ILE A 253 6.42 -10.26 2.47
C ILE A 253 7.11 -10.80 3.72
N GLU A 254 8.44 -10.92 3.70
CA GLU A 254 9.24 -11.36 4.85
C GLU A 254 9.13 -10.40 6.05
N GLU A 255 9.27 -9.09 5.79
CA GLU A 255 9.09 -8.07 6.82
C GLU A 255 7.68 -8.12 7.41
N LEU A 256 6.66 -8.23 6.56
CA LEU A 256 5.27 -8.29 6.99
C LEU A 256 4.99 -9.53 7.83
N ASN A 257 5.49 -10.70 7.44
CA ASN A 257 5.38 -11.93 8.23
C ASN A 257 6.11 -11.81 9.58
N THR A 258 7.29 -11.20 9.60
CA THR A 258 8.04 -10.93 10.84
C THR A 258 7.23 -10.03 11.76
N MET A 259 6.66 -8.93 11.24
CA MET A 259 5.79 -8.03 12.01
C MET A 259 4.54 -8.74 12.54
N ILE A 260 3.86 -9.56 11.72
CA ILE A 260 2.70 -10.35 12.17
C ILE A 260 3.10 -11.24 13.36
N ASN A 261 4.24 -11.91 13.27
CA ASN A 261 4.71 -12.83 14.31
C ASN A 261 5.11 -12.12 15.60
N GLN A 262 5.76 -10.96 15.50
CA GLN A 262 6.21 -10.17 16.67
C GLN A 262 5.07 -9.46 17.39
N ASN A 263 3.95 -9.20 16.70
CA ASN A 263 2.83 -8.43 17.25
C ASN A 263 1.58 -9.29 17.53
N ARG A 264 1.72 -10.62 17.63
CA ARG A 264 0.59 -11.54 17.88
C ARG A 264 -0.24 -11.16 19.11
N ALA A 265 0.42 -10.76 20.20
CA ALA A 265 -0.23 -10.41 21.46
C ALA A 265 -1.31 -9.33 21.30
N TYR A 266 -1.16 -8.43 20.33
CA TYR A 266 -2.09 -7.32 20.11
C TYR A 266 -3.33 -7.68 19.29
N PHE A 267 -3.41 -8.89 18.72
CA PHE A 267 -4.52 -9.24 17.82
C PHE A 267 -5.75 -9.73 18.56
N ASP A 268 -5.57 -10.39 19.70
CA ASP A 268 -6.62 -11.08 20.44
C ASP A 268 -7.17 -10.29 21.64
N GLU A 269 -6.61 -9.12 21.90
CA GLU A 269 -7.08 -8.14 22.89
C GLU A 269 -8.33 -7.35 22.47
#